data_AF-A0AAP9JIK9-F1
#
_entry.id   AF-A0AAP9JIK9-F1
#
_cell.length_a   1.000
_cell.length_b   1.000
_cell.length_c   1.000
_cell.angle_alpha   90.00
_cell.angle_beta   90.00
_cell.angle_gamma   90.00
#
_symmetry.space_group_name_H-M   'P 1'
#
loop_
_entity.id
_entity.type
_entity.pdbx_description
1 polymer ?
#
loop_
_entity_poly.entity_id
_entity_poly.type
_entity_poly.pdbx_seq_one_letter_code
_entity_poly.pdbx_strand_id
1 'polypeptide(L)'
;MARRPSSRAATTGGSGDAPPFPSSIRLTAPHGFIETVHNKGVFHWEAGEVVTNPATIALLIERKANWEPVECLEVPASPQDR
;
A
#
# COMPACT_ATOMS: atom_id res chain seq x y z
N MET A 1 -10.96 -37.91 -39.98
CA MET A 1 -9.72 -37.29 -39.47
C MET A 1 -9.58 -35.90 -40.06
N ALA A 2 -9.64 -34.85 -39.25
CA ALA A 2 -9.31 -33.48 -39.68
C ALA A 2 -8.69 -32.74 -38.48
N ARG A 3 -7.38 -32.47 -38.55
CA ARG A 3 -6.63 -31.73 -37.53
C ARG A 3 -6.88 -30.24 -37.74
N ARG A 4 -7.47 -29.56 -36.74
CA ARG A 4 -7.51 -28.09 -36.70
C ARG A 4 -6.24 -27.56 -36.03
N PRO A 5 -5.59 -26.53 -36.61
CA PRO A 5 -4.38 -25.96 -36.05
C PRO A 5 -4.71 -25.13 -34.80
N SER A 6 -3.82 -25.24 -33.81
CA SER A 6 -3.82 -24.51 -32.55
C SER A 6 -3.88 -23.00 -32.76
N SER A 7 -4.98 -22.36 -32.37
CA SER A 7 -4.97 -20.93 -32.07
C SER A 7 -4.41 -20.76 -30.66
N ARG A 8 -3.08 -20.62 -30.58
CA ARG A 8 -2.37 -20.09 -29.42
C ARG A 8 -2.72 -18.61 -29.31
N ALA A 9 -3.82 -18.29 -28.63
CA ALA A 9 -4.06 -16.93 -28.15
C ALA A 9 -3.17 -16.73 -26.93
N ALA A 10 -1.91 -16.40 -27.21
CA ALA A 10 -1.01 -15.82 -26.25
C ALA A 10 -1.45 -14.38 -25.97
N THR A 11 -1.41 -14.03 -24.68
CA THR A 11 -1.16 -12.67 -24.20
C THR A 11 -2.31 -11.67 -24.31
N THR A 12 -3.20 -11.71 -23.31
CA THR A 12 -3.65 -10.49 -22.63
C THR A 12 -2.67 -10.33 -21.45
N GLY A 13 -1.58 -9.58 -21.55
CA GLY A 13 -1.59 -8.12 -21.41
C GLY A 13 -2.24 -7.78 -20.05
N GLY A 14 -1.60 -7.95 -18.89
CA GLY A 14 -0.33 -7.35 -18.55
C GLY A 14 -0.51 -5.85 -18.32
N SER A 15 -1.06 -5.44 -17.17
CA SER A 15 -0.80 -4.16 -16.49
C SER A 15 -1.59 -4.08 -15.18
N GLY A 16 -0.87 -4.00 -14.06
CA GLY A 16 -1.44 -3.57 -12.78
C GLY A 16 -1.39 -4.57 -11.63
N ASP A 17 -0.37 -5.42 -11.54
CA ASP A 17 0.03 -6.02 -10.25
C ASP A 17 0.69 -4.91 -9.40
N ALA A 18 -0.09 -3.87 -9.06
CA ALA A 18 0.24 -3.03 -7.94
C ALA A 18 -0.31 -3.80 -6.72
N PRO A 19 0.53 -4.26 -5.78
CA PRO A 19 -0.01 -4.87 -4.57
C PRO A 19 -1.02 -3.88 -3.99
N PRO A 20 -2.24 -4.31 -3.66
CA PRO A 20 -3.22 -3.42 -3.05
C PRO A 20 -2.60 -2.95 -1.74
N PHE A 21 -2.01 -1.76 -1.75
CA PHE A 21 -1.45 -1.20 -0.53
C PHE A 21 -2.61 -1.09 0.46
N PRO A 22 -2.44 -1.60 1.69
CA PRO A 22 -3.49 -1.50 2.68
C PRO A 22 -3.82 -0.02 2.87
N SER A 23 -5.10 0.27 3.15
CA SER A 23 -5.56 1.63 3.43
C SER A 23 -4.85 2.25 4.64
N SER A 24 -4.26 1.41 5.49
CA SER A 24 -3.47 1.83 6.65
C SER A 24 -2.37 0.81 6.95
N ILE A 25 -1.20 1.31 7.32
CA ILE A 25 -0.06 0.49 7.77
C ILE A 25 0.35 0.90 9.17
N ARG A 26 0.87 -0.03 9.96
CA ARG A 26 1.59 0.27 11.19
C ARG A 26 3.06 0.00 10.98
N LEU A 27 3.91 0.93 11.41
CA LEU A 27 5.36 0.72 11.36
C LEU A 27 5.77 -0.24 12.48
N THR A 28 6.52 -1.29 12.15
CA THR A 28 7.00 -2.26 13.16
C THR A 28 8.36 -1.85 13.75
N ALA A 29 9.04 -0.89 13.13
CA ALA A 29 10.30 -0.31 13.58
C ALA A 29 10.28 1.22 13.34
N PRO A 30 11.04 2.01 14.12
CA PRO A 30 11.12 3.45 13.86
C PRO A 30 11.73 3.68 12.49
N HIS A 31 11.13 4.58 11.72
CA HIS A 31 11.59 4.91 10.39
C HIS A 31 11.65 6.42 10.25
N GLY A 32 12.75 6.94 9.73
CA GLY A 32 12.88 8.35 9.47
C GLY A 32 13.82 8.59 8.30
N PHE A 33 13.50 9.59 7.50
CA PHE A 33 14.37 10.04 6.44
C PHE A 33 14.20 11.54 6.21
N ILE A 34 15.24 12.15 5.65
CA ILE A 34 15.24 13.57 5.30
C ILE A 34 14.87 13.68 3.83
N GLU A 35 13.73 14.33 3.52
CA GLU A 35 13.36 14.58 2.13
C GLU A 35 14.01 15.88 1.64
N THR A 36 15.22 15.74 1.08
CA THR A 36 16.01 16.87 0.60
C THR A 36 15.51 17.44 -0.73
N VAL A 37 14.80 16.63 -1.54
CA VAL A 37 14.39 16.97 -2.91
C VAL A 37 13.32 18.08 -2.95
N HIS A 38 12.39 18.10 -1.99
CA HIS A 38 11.28 19.06 -1.94
C HIS A 38 11.32 19.99 -0.72
N ASN A 39 12.41 20.00 0.05
CA ASN A 39 12.55 20.74 1.31
C ASN A 39 11.36 20.51 2.28
N LYS A 40 10.77 19.32 2.25
CA LYS A 40 9.55 19.01 3.03
C LYS A 40 9.83 18.75 4.52
N GLY A 41 11.10 18.70 4.91
CA GLY A 41 11.52 18.54 6.31
C GLY A 41 12.07 17.15 6.62
N VAL A 42 12.30 16.93 7.92
CA VAL A 42 12.68 15.63 8.48
C VAL A 42 11.40 14.88 8.76
N PHE A 43 11.21 13.73 8.10
CA PHE A 43 10.12 12.84 8.45
C PHE A 43 10.62 11.80 9.44
N HIS A 44 9.91 11.68 10.55
CA HIS A 44 10.17 10.68 11.58
C HIS A 44 8.84 10.03 11.96
N TRP A 45 8.85 8.70 11.99
CA TRP A 45 7.73 7.90 12.45
C TRP A 45 8.26 6.90 13.47
N GLU A 46 7.56 6.78 14.60
CA GLU A 46 7.91 5.85 15.67
C GLU A 46 7.51 4.41 15.33
N ALA A 47 8.13 3.44 16.00
CA ALA A 47 7.60 2.08 15.99
C ALA A 47 6.20 2.06 16.62
N GLY A 48 5.27 1.37 15.96
CA GLY A 48 3.86 1.31 16.34
C GLY A 48 3.01 2.44 15.74
N GLU A 49 3.61 3.41 15.05
CA GLU A 49 2.86 4.49 14.42
C GLU A 49 2.01 3.98 13.25
N VAL A 50 0.72 4.35 13.24
CA VAL A 50 -0.24 3.98 12.20
C VAL A 50 -0.34 5.11 11.19
N VAL A 51 0.05 4.80 9.95
CA VAL A 51 0.02 5.71 8.82
C VAL A 51 -1.17 5.34 7.93
N THR A 52 -2.08 6.29 7.76
CA THR A 52 -3.31 6.13 6.94
C THR A 52 -3.27 6.95 5.65
N ASN A 53 -2.29 7.84 5.50
CA ASN A 53 -2.15 8.67 4.31
C ASN A 53 -1.56 7.84 3.15
N PRO A 54 -2.31 7.62 2.05
CA PRO A 54 -1.87 6.75 0.96
C PRO A 54 -0.58 7.24 0.28
N ALA A 55 -0.35 8.56 0.22
CA ALA A 55 0.89 9.11 -0.32
C ALA A 55 2.10 8.76 0.57
N THR A 56 1.91 8.81 1.89
CA THR A 56 2.95 8.44 2.87
C THR A 56 3.19 6.93 2.87
N ILE A 57 2.13 6.12 2.76
CA ILE A 57 2.22 4.65 2.64
C ILE A 57 3.06 4.28 1.42
N ALA A 58 2.77 4.86 0.26
CA ALA A 58 3.55 4.61 -0.96
C ALA A 58 5.04 4.95 -0.76
N LEU A 59 5.35 6.08 -0.11
CA LEU A 59 6.73 6.48 0.19
C LEU A 59 7.44 5.50 1.14
N LEU A 60 6.76 5.07 2.21
CA LEU A 60 7.31 4.11 3.18
C LEU A 60 7.60 2.75 2.52
N ILE A 61 6.74 2.33 1.61
CA ILE A 61 6.91 1.08 0.86
C ILE A 61 8.05 1.19 -0.16
N GLU A 62 8.10 2.29 -0.93
CA GLU A 62 9.19 2.56 -1.87
C GLU A 62 10.55 2.56 -1.16
N ARG A 63 10.58 3.10 0.06
CA ARG A 63 11.77 3.13 0.92
C ARG A 63 12.01 1.84 1.73
N LYS A 64 11.22 0.80 1.51
CA LYS A 64 11.32 -0.50 2.19
C LYS A 64 11.33 -0.37 3.72
N ALA A 65 10.50 0.53 4.25
CA ALA A 65 10.28 0.63 5.69
C ALA A 65 9.69 -0.68 6.23
N ASN A 66 9.91 -0.96 7.52
CA ASN A 66 9.33 -2.12 8.17
C ASN A 66 7.91 -1.77 8.65
N TRP A 67 6.90 -2.36 8.03
CA TRP A 67 5.50 -2.12 8.34
C TRP A 67 4.67 -3.40 8.26
N GLU A 68 3.50 -3.36 8.89
CA GLU A 68 2.47 -4.39 8.84
C GLU A 68 1.13 -3.77 8.43
N PRO A 69 0.31 -4.45 7.63
CA PRO A 69 -1.03 -3.96 7.29
C PRO A 69 -1.87 -3.91 8.56
N VAL A 70 -2.55 -2.78 8.78
CA VAL A 70 -3.54 -2.66 9.84
C VAL A 70 -4.88 -2.40 9.20
N GLU A 71 -5.81 -3.35 9.37
CA GLU A 71 -7.21 -3.07 9.12
C GLU A 71 -7.65 -2.06 10.17
N CYS A 72 -7.78 -0.80 9.77
CA CYS A 72 -8.63 0.12 10.51
C CYS A 72 -10.03 -0.49 10.43
N LEU A 73 -10.39 -1.29 11.44
CA LEU A 73 -11.76 -1.71 11.68
C LEU A 73 -12.56 -0.42 11.71
N GLU A 74 -13.28 -0.18 10.62
CA GLU A 74 -14.26 0.88 10.49
C GLU A 74 -15.10 0.77 11.76
N VAL A 75 -14.93 1.73 12.66
CA VAL A 75 -15.74 1.82 13.87
C VAL A 75 -17.17 1.70 13.35
N PRO A 76 -17.96 0.69 13.78
CA PRO A 76 -19.30 0.52 13.25
C PRO A 76 -19.97 1.88 13.44
N ALA A 77 -20.32 2.53 12.33
CA ALA A 77 -20.97 3.83 12.36
C ALA A 77 -22.10 3.69 13.37
N SER A 78 -21.97 4.40 14.50
CA SER A 78 -22.90 4.28 15.61
C SER A 78 -24.31 4.28 15.03
N PRO A 79 -25.16 3.29 15.33
CA PRO A 79 -26.52 3.32 14.82
C PRO A 79 -27.14 4.62 15.32
N GLN A 80 -27.55 5.45 14.37
CA GLN A 80 -28.35 6.63 14.66
C GLN A 80 -29.59 6.16 15.42
N ASP A 81 -29.68 6.54 16.68
CA ASP A 81 -30.85 6.41 17.55
C ASP A 81 -30.79 7.66 18.43
N ARG A 82 -31.72 8.62 18.42
CA ARG A 82 -33.12 8.65 18.03
C ARG A 82 -33.59 10.11 18.06
#